data_AF-A0A3D5NAD0-F1
#
_entry.id   AF-A0A3D5NAD0-F1
#
_cell.length_a   1.000
_cell.length_b   1.000
_cell.length_c   1.000
_cell.angle_alpha   90.00
_cell.angle_beta   90.00
_cell.angle_gamma   90.00
#
_symmetry.space_group_name_H-M   'P 1'
#
loop_
_entity.id
_entity.type
_entity.pdbx_description
1 polymer ?
#
loop_
_entity_poly.entity_id
_entity_poly.type
_entity_poly.pdbx_seq_one_letter_code
_entity_poly.pdbx_strand_id
1 'polypeptide(L)'
;MELDVRSVAKEPPFAVEINEEGENTLVEYMYRDSGNWKTWQTLVFEGVITQDQVDIIHKNLMHGEFFTPEDFGLPNVCDDPSDPMSFHEFCIIRTTTAVVDSGPINDFVDQFKEQLHKTNTSPTDRKIANMSENKRTLILSDIMRRHRLLSQKPWDEVTEASDV
;
A
#
# COMPACT_ATOMS: atom_id res chain seq x y z
N MET A 1 -33.80 6.24 -18.50
CA MET A 1 -32.35 6.02 -18.65
C MET A 1 -31.84 5.48 -17.34
N GLU A 2 -31.21 4.32 -17.42
CA GLU A 2 -30.56 3.60 -16.34
C GLU A 2 -29.50 4.45 -15.64
N LEU A 3 -29.35 4.25 -14.32
CA LEU A 3 -28.05 4.38 -13.68
C LEU A 3 -27.68 2.98 -13.22
N ASP A 4 -26.96 2.28 -14.08
CA ASP A 4 -26.30 1.01 -13.78
C ASP A 4 -25.20 1.30 -12.74
N VAL A 5 -25.50 1.13 -11.46
CA VAL A 5 -24.55 1.26 -10.33
C VAL A 5 -23.73 -0.03 -10.15
N ARG A 6 -23.32 -0.65 -11.26
CA ARG A 6 -22.17 -1.57 -11.22
C ARG A 6 -20.99 -0.74 -10.76
N SER A 7 -20.49 -1.04 -9.57
CA SER A 7 -19.20 -0.55 -9.09
C SER A 7 -18.15 -0.90 -10.15
N VAL A 8 -17.86 0.06 -11.03
CA VAL A 8 -16.76 -0.06 -11.97
C VAL A 8 -15.54 -0.17 -11.08
N ALA A 9 -14.90 -1.35 -11.07
CA ALA A 9 -13.61 -1.50 -10.41
C ALA A 9 -12.73 -0.40 -10.98
N LYS A 10 -12.30 0.54 -10.13
CA LYS A 10 -11.41 1.62 -10.54
C LYS A 10 -10.19 0.94 -11.17
N GLU A 11 -9.74 1.45 -12.31
CA GLU A 11 -8.49 0.96 -12.91
C GLU A 11 -7.33 1.20 -11.92
N PRO A 12 -6.30 0.34 -11.92
CA PRO A 12 -5.12 0.56 -11.09
C PRO A 12 -4.48 1.91 -11.43
N PRO A 13 -3.94 2.64 -10.44
CA PRO A 13 -3.32 3.96 -10.66
C PRO A 13 -1.92 3.86 -11.30
N PHE A 14 -1.54 2.69 -11.82
CA PHE A 14 -0.23 2.38 -12.37
C PHE A 14 -0.38 1.62 -13.68
N ALA A 15 0.65 1.66 -14.53
CA ALA A 15 0.63 0.99 -15.82
C ALA A 15 0.71 -0.54 -15.67
N VAL A 16 -0.04 -1.26 -16.50
CA VAL A 16 -0.04 -2.73 -16.55
C VAL A 16 0.23 -3.17 -17.97
N GLU A 17 1.35 -3.87 -18.20
CA GLU A 17 1.76 -4.35 -19.53
C GLU A 17 2.08 -5.85 -19.45
N ILE A 18 1.06 -6.69 -19.49
CA ILE A 18 1.20 -8.15 -19.48
C ILE A 18 1.13 -8.64 -20.92
N ASN A 19 2.18 -9.33 -21.39
CA ASN A 19 2.28 -9.91 -22.71
C ASN A 19 2.85 -11.34 -22.67
N GLU A 20 2.71 -12.09 -23.76
CA GLU A 20 3.17 -13.48 -23.88
C GLU A 20 4.70 -13.61 -24.14
N GLU A 21 5.41 -12.50 -24.34
CA GLU A 21 6.83 -12.51 -24.71
C GLU A 21 7.77 -12.49 -23.51
N GLY A 22 7.28 -12.11 -22.32
CA GLY A 22 8.05 -12.11 -21.08
C GLY A 22 7.85 -13.39 -20.26
N GLU A 23 8.92 -13.82 -19.59
CA GLU A 23 8.92 -14.99 -18.69
C GLU A 23 9.04 -14.60 -17.21
N ASN A 24 9.41 -13.34 -16.94
CA ASN A 24 9.57 -12.74 -15.63
C ASN A 24 8.68 -11.51 -15.48
N THR A 25 8.60 -10.95 -14.28
CA THR A 25 7.80 -9.76 -13.98
C THR A 25 8.68 -8.63 -13.47
N LEU A 26 8.62 -7.47 -14.12
CA LEU A 26 9.21 -6.24 -13.64
C LEU A 26 8.17 -5.43 -12.86
N VAL A 27 8.57 -4.98 -11.68
CA VAL A 27 7.81 -4.04 -10.85
C VAL A 27 8.65 -2.78 -10.64
N GLU A 28 8.10 -1.64 -11.01
CA GLU A 28 8.67 -0.33 -10.72
C GLU A 28 7.77 0.42 -9.75
N TYR A 29 8.39 1.07 -8.77
CA TYR A 29 7.71 1.88 -7.78
C TYR A 29 8.59 3.06 -7.37
N MET A 30 7.99 4.05 -6.71
CA MET A 30 8.72 5.23 -6.26
C MET A 30 8.26 5.70 -4.89
N TYR A 31 9.20 6.27 -4.15
CA TYR A 31 8.94 7.17 -3.05
C TYR A 31 8.80 8.61 -3.58
N ARG A 32 7.94 9.41 -2.95
CA ARG A 32 7.80 10.84 -3.22
C ARG A 32 7.74 11.63 -1.92
N ASP A 33 8.62 12.61 -1.78
CA ASP A 33 8.63 13.48 -0.59
C ASP A 33 7.66 14.67 -0.71
N SER A 34 7.57 15.46 0.36
CA SER A 34 6.76 16.69 0.41
C SER A 34 7.24 17.80 -0.54
N GLY A 35 8.51 17.78 -0.95
CA GLY A 35 9.11 18.66 -1.96
C GLY A 35 8.89 18.19 -3.39
N ASN A 36 8.17 17.07 -3.58
CA ASN A 36 7.96 16.39 -4.87
C ASN A 36 9.28 15.89 -5.51
N TRP A 37 10.32 15.66 -4.71
CA TRP A 37 11.44 14.82 -5.07
C TRP A 37 10.97 13.37 -5.16
N LYS A 38 11.58 12.59 -6.04
CA LYS A 38 11.19 11.20 -6.31
C LYS A 38 12.42 10.31 -6.32
N THR A 39 12.28 9.14 -5.69
CA THR A 39 13.28 8.09 -5.72
C THR A 39 12.62 6.82 -6.24
N TRP A 40 13.16 6.24 -7.31
CA TRP A 40 12.60 5.07 -7.99
C TRP A 40 13.34 3.79 -7.60
N GLN A 41 12.61 2.68 -7.63
CA GLN A 41 13.15 1.34 -7.53
C GLN A 41 12.53 0.46 -8.59
N THR A 42 13.32 -0.50 -9.06
CA THR A 42 12.88 -1.54 -9.98
C THR A 42 13.32 -2.88 -9.45
N LEU A 43 12.45 -3.88 -9.57
CA LEU A 43 12.75 -5.27 -9.24
C LEU A 43 12.21 -6.19 -10.34
N VAL A 44 12.91 -7.29 -10.56
CA VAL A 44 12.54 -8.35 -11.50
C VAL A 44 12.32 -9.65 -10.73
N PHE A 45 11.05 -10.05 -10.64
CA PHE A 45 10.60 -11.29 -10.01
C PHE A 45 10.59 -12.44 -11.02
N GLU A 46 10.87 -13.64 -10.52
CA GLU A 46 10.74 -14.88 -11.30
C GLU A 46 9.26 -15.17 -11.59
N GLY A 47 8.94 -15.44 -12.86
CA GLY A 47 7.61 -15.83 -13.31
C GLY A 47 6.74 -14.67 -13.81
N VAL A 48 5.63 -15.03 -14.45
CA VAL A 48 4.70 -14.11 -15.13
C VAL A 48 3.55 -13.74 -14.20
N ILE A 49 3.35 -12.44 -13.99
CA ILE A 49 2.19 -11.93 -13.27
C ILE A 49 0.93 -12.03 -14.13
N THR A 50 -0.20 -12.30 -13.47
CA THR A 50 -1.53 -12.36 -14.08
C THR A 50 -2.37 -11.13 -13.72
N GLN A 51 -3.41 -10.84 -14.50
CA GLN A 51 -4.33 -9.74 -14.19
C GLN A 51 -5.01 -9.90 -12.83
N ASP A 52 -5.38 -11.13 -12.45
CA ASP A 52 -5.98 -11.40 -11.13
C ASP A 52 -5.02 -11.06 -9.98
N GLN A 53 -3.71 -11.27 -10.17
CA GLN A 53 -2.70 -10.90 -9.19
C GLN A 53 -2.50 -9.38 -9.12
N VAL A 54 -2.53 -8.69 -10.26
CA VAL A 54 -2.53 -7.21 -10.29
C VAL A 54 -3.73 -6.65 -9.53
N ASP A 55 -4.92 -7.24 -9.71
CA ASP A 55 -6.12 -6.83 -9.00
C ASP A 55 -6.01 -7.06 -7.48
N ILE A 56 -5.32 -8.13 -7.05
CA ILE A 56 -5.02 -8.38 -5.64
C ILE A 56 -4.10 -7.29 -5.09
N ILE A 57 -3.04 -6.93 -5.82
CA ILE A 57 -2.12 -5.85 -5.42
C ILE A 57 -2.89 -4.53 -5.30
N HIS A 58 -3.66 -4.16 -6.32
CA HIS A 58 -4.43 -2.91 -6.33
C HIS A 58 -5.40 -2.80 -5.15
N LYS A 59 -6.15 -3.87 -4.84
CA LYS A 59 -7.11 -3.88 -3.72
C LYS A 59 -6.48 -3.69 -2.34
N ASN A 60 -5.17 -3.91 -2.23
CA ASN A 60 -4.42 -3.76 -0.97
C ASN A 60 -3.75 -2.41 -0.81
N LEU A 61 -3.79 -1.54 -1.83
CA LEU A 61 -3.19 -0.22 -1.71
C LEU A 61 -3.99 0.64 -0.73
N MET A 62 -3.29 1.32 0.16
CA MET A 62 -3.84 2.36 1.02
C MET A 62 -4.45 3.44 0.16
N HIS A 63 -5.74 3.71 0.39
CA HIS A 63 -6.54 4.63 -0.44
C HIS A 63 -6.58 4.28 -1.93
N GLY A 64 -6.24 3.02 -2.29
CA GLY A 64 -6.15 2.57 -3.67
C GLY A 64 -4.90 3.06 -4.41
N GLU A 65 -3.95 3.71 -3.74
CA GLU A 65 -2.83 4.42 -4.39
C GLU A 65 -1.46 4.13 -3.76
N PHE A 66 -1.39 4.02 -2.44
CA PHE A 66 -0.12 3.97 -1.70
C PHE A 66 0.15 2.62 -1.04
N PHE A 67 1.41 2.30 -0.79
CA PHE A 67 1.81 1.14 0.02
C PHE A 67 3.09 1.44 0.81
N THR A 68 3.38 0.60 1.81
CA THR A 68 4.67 0.61 2.52
C THR A 68 5.48 -0.59 2.03
N PRO A 69 6.65 -0.40 1.39
CA PRO A 69 7.42 -1.50 0.79
C PRO A 69 7.73 -2.64 1.76
N GLU A 70 8.08 -2.31 3.00
CA GLU A 70 8.50 -3.26 4.03
C GLU A 70 7.38 -4.25 4.42
N ASP A 71 6.11 -3.84 4.34
CA ASP A 71 4.96 -4.71 4.62
C ASP A 71 4.81 -5.85 3.59
N PHE A 72 5.49 -5.72 2.45
CA PHE A 72 5.50 -6.65 1.32
C PHE A 72 6.92 -7.07 0.92
N GLY A 73 7.88 -6.96 1.84
CA GLY A 73 9.24 -7.47 1.65
C GLY A 73 10.03 -6.74 0.55
N LEU A 74 9.60 -5.54 0.17
CA LEU A 74 10.26 -4.69 -0.82
C LEU A 74 11.24 -3.73 -0.14
N PRO A 75 12.36 -3.38 -0.81
CA PRO A 75 13.26 -2.33 -0.36
C PRO A 75 12.55 -0.98 -0.18
N ASN A 76 12.80 -0.34 0.94
CA ASN A 76 12.38 1.05 1.19
C ASN A 76 13.41 1.99 0.56
N VAL A 77 12.99 2.82 -0.39
CA VAL A 77 13.87 3.78 -1.09
C VAL A 77 13.65 5.22 -0.62
N CYS A 78 13.01 5.40 0.53
CA CYS A 78 13.00 6.68 1.23
C CYS A 78 14.38 6.95 1.85
N ASP A 79 15.06 7.99 1.36
CA ASP A 79 16.37 8.41 1.86
C ASP A 79 16.29 9.24 3.15
N ASP A 80 15.07 9.60 3.60
CA ASP A 80 14.83 10.36 4.81
C ASP A 80 14.36 9.44 5.96
N PRO A 81 15.24 9.07 6.90
CA PRO A 81 14.87 8.23 8.03
C PRO A 81 13.94 8.95 9.03
N SER A 82 13.72 10.25 8.87
CA SER A 82 12.81 11.03 9.70
C SER A 82 11.38 11.10 9.16
N ASP A 83 11.13 10.62 7.93
CA ASP A 83 9.76 10.51 7.41
C ASP A 83 9.05 9.32 8.08
N PRO A 84 8.04 9.58 8.95
CA PRO A 84 7.34 8.50 9.63
C PRO A 84 6.39 7.73 8.70
N MET A 85 6.11 8.24 7.50
CA MET A 85 5.14 7.70 6.55
C MET A 85 5.79 7.62 5.16
N SER A 86 6.81 6.77 5.02
CA SER A 86 7.49 6.45 3.74
C SER A 86 6.57 5.71 2.77
N PHE A 87 5.52 6.38 2.31
CA PHE A 87 4.56 5.86 1.35
C PHE A 87 5.16 5.81 -0.05
N HIS A 88 4.91 4.71 -0.74
CA HIS A 88 5.35 4.49 -2.10
C HIS A 88 4.15 4.30 -3.03
N GLU A 89 4.36 4.64 -4.29
CA GLU A 89 3.40 4.49 -5.38
C GLU A 89 3.97 3.47 -6.38
N PHE A 90 3.15 2.54 -6.87
CA PHE A 90 3.54 1.73 -8.03
C PHE A 90 3.54 2.61 -9.29
N CYS A 91 4.52 2.40 -10.17
CA CYS A 91 4.63 3.10 -11.45
C CYS A 91 4.17 2.19 -12.59
N ILE A 92 4.78 0.99 -12.67
CA ILE A 92 4.48 0.00 -13.70
C ILE A 92 4.66 -1.41 -13.17
N ILE A 93 3.78 -2.30 -13.63
CA ILE A 93 3.95 -3.75 -13.54
C ILE A 93 3.88 -4.32 -14.95
N ARG A 94 4.91 -5.05 -15.37
CA ARG A 94 4.96 -5.62 -16.72
C ARG A 94 5.68 -6.94 -16.79
N THR A 95 5.36 -7.73 -17.82
CA THR A 95 6.19 -8.89 -18.16
C THR A 95 7.51 -8.45 -18.79
N THR A 96 8.56 -9.23 -18.56
CA THR A 96 9.92 -8.92 -19.02
C THR A 96 10.74 -10.19 -19.26
N THR A 97 11.83 -10.06 -20.01
CA THR A 97 12.89 -11.08 -20.17
C THR A 97 14.17 -10.71 -19.43
N ALA A 98 14.11 -9.64 -18.61
CA ALA A 98 15.24 -9.20 -17.80
C ALA A 98 15.65 -10.28 -16.77
N VAL A 99 16.90 -10.18 -16.31
CA VAL A 99 17.47 -11.07 -15.30
C VAL A 99 16.77 -10.85 -13.97
N VAL A 100 16.36 -11.94 -13.34
CA VAL A 100 15.74 -11.96 -12.02
C VAL A 100 16.72 -11.45 -10.96
N ASP A 101 16.27 -10.53 -10.13
CA ASP A 101 17.00 -10.00 -8.97
C ASP A 101 16.21 -10.14 -7.66
N SER A 102 15.03 -10.75 -7.73
CA SER A 102 14.06 -10.93 -6.65
C SER A 102 13.53 -12.36 -6.60
N GLY A 103 12.66 -12.67 -5.63
CA GLY A 103 12.05 -14.00 -5.51
C GLY A 103 10.96 -14.30 -6.55
N PRO A 104 10.21 -15.40 -6.37
CA PRO A 104 9.05 -15.73 -7.18
C PRO A 104 7.94 -14.68 -7.06
N ILE A 105 7.30 -14.34 -8.18
CA ILE A 105 6.20 -13.37 -8.20
C ILE A 105 5.00 -13.81 -7.34
N ASN A 106 4.77 -15.11 -7.22
CA ASN A 106 3.69 -15.65 -6.40
C ASN A 106 3.91 -15.37 -4.91
N ASP A 107 5.15 -15.48 -4.43
CA ASP A 107 5.51 -15.18 -3.04
C ASP A 107 5.31 -13.70 -2.73
N PHE A 108 5.64 -12.83 -3.68
CA PHE A 108 5.35 -11.39 -3.58
C PHE A 108 3.85 -11.13 -3.49
N VAL A 109 3.03 -11.72 -4.36
CA VAL A 109 1.57 -11.53 -4.35
C VAL A 109 0.91 -12.11 -3.10
N ASP A 110 1.44 -13.21 -2.57
CA ASP A 110 0.92 -13.84 -1.35
C ASP A 110 1.06 -12.91 -0.13
N GLN A 111 2.10 -12.09 -0.07
CA GLN A 111 2.24 -11.06 0.98
C GLN A 111 1.06 -10.07 0.98
N PHE A 112 0.54 -9.70 -0.20
CA PHE A 112 -0.68 -8.87 -0.30
C PHE A 112 -1.93 -9.61 0.17
N LYS A 113 -2.06 -10.91 -0.11
CA LYS A 113 -3.19 -11.70 0.38
C LYS A 113 -3.19 -11.82 1.90
N GLU A 114 -2.02 -11.97 2.51
CA GLU A 114 -1.89 -12.05 3.97
C GLU A 114 -2.31 -10.75 4.66
N GLN A 115 -1.96 -9.59 4.09
CA GLN A 115 -2.38 -8.28 4.62
C GLN A 115 -3.91 -8.07 4.53
N LEU A 116 -4.58 -8.54 3.46
CA LEU A 116 -6.05 -8.56 3.41
C LEU A 116 -6.67 -9.38 4.53
N HIS A 117 -6.07 -10.52 4.88
CA HIS A 117 -6.60 -11.36 5.94
C HIS A 117 -6.44 -10.70 7.32
N LYS A 118 -5.31 -10.03 7.59
CA LYS A 118 -5.09 -9.31 8.85
C LYS A 118 -6.10 -8.17 9.04
N THR A 119 -6.35 -7.38 8.01
CA THR A 119 -7.31 -6.26 8.05
C THR A 119 -8.78 -6.72 8.14
N ASN A 120 -9.13 -7.88 7.58
CA ASN A 120 -10.50 -8.43 7.64
C ASN A 120 -10.81 -9.29 8.88
N THR A 121 -9.79 -9.71 9.65
CA THR A 121 -9.98 -10.59 10.83
C THR A 121 -9.94 -9.86 12.16
N SER A 122 -9.55 -8.59 12.19
CA SER A 122 -9.63 -7.76 13.40
C SER A 122 -11.08 -7.63 13.89
N PRO A 123 -11.36 -7.85 15.19
CA PRO A 123 -12.71 -7.73 15.77
C PRO A 123 -13.35 -6.35 15.58
N THR A 124 -12.51 -5.31 15.49
CA THR A 124 -12.93 -3.93 15.27
C THR A 124 -13.42 -3.74 13.83
N ASP A 125 -12.72 -4.33 12.86
CA ASP A 125 -13.03 -4.23 11.43
C ASP A 125 -14.26 -5.05 11.05
N ARG A 126 -14.45 -6.24 11.66
CA ARG A 126 -15.72 -6.99 11.56
C ARG A 126 -16.93 -6.21 12.08
N LYS A 127 -16.73 -5.33 13.07
CA LYS A 127 -17.81 -4.49 13.60
C LYS A 127 -18.12 -3.33 12.65
N ILE A 128 -17.10 -2.71 12.05
CA ILE A 128 -17.25 -1.61 11.08
C ILE A 128 -17.86 -2.13 9.76
N ALA A 129 -17.39 -3.28 9.26
CA ALA A 129 -17.84 -3.92 8.02
C ALA A 129 -19.29 -4.46 8.06
N ASN A 130 -19.91 -4.51 9.24
CA ASN A 130 -21.32 -4.87 9.41
C ASN A 130 -22.24 -3.67 9.74
N MET A 131 -21.71 -2.44 9.74
CA MET A 131 -22.49 -1.23 9.98
C MET A 131 -22.87 -0.53 8.67
N SER A 132 -24.00 0.20 8.67
CA SER A 132 -24.45 1.02 7.52
C SER A 132 -23.38 2.04 7.12
N GLU A 133 -23.18 2.28 5.82
CA GLU A 133 -22.13 3.15 5.24
C GLU A 133 -21.94 4.47 5.99
N ASN A 134 -23.02 5.19 6.29
CA ASN A 134 -22.96 6.48 7.01
C ASN A 134 -22.27 6.41 8.38
N LYS A 135 -22.34 5.26 9.07
CA LYS A 135 -21.67 5.06 10.37
C LYS A 135 -20.19 4.71 10.21
N ARG A 136 -19.79 4.09 9.08
CA ARG A 136 -18.38 3.79 8.78
C ARG A 136 -17.58 5.07 8.56
N THR A 137 -18.13 6.00 7.79
CA THR A 137 -17.47 7.28 7.44
C THR A 137 -17.26 8.17 8.65
N LEU A 138 -18.20 8.18 9.60
CA LEU A 138 -18.08 8.94 10.85
C LEU A 138 -17.02 8.37 11.79
N ILE A 139 -16.91 7.05 11.89
CA ILE A 139 -15.92 6.43 12.78
C ILE A 139 -14.51 6.50 12.18
N LEU A 140 -14.36 6.29 10.87
CA LEU A 140 -13.06 6.42 10.20
C LEU A 140 -12.54 7.86 10.27
N SER A 141 -13.42 8.87 10.13
CA SER A 141 -13.02 10.27 10.30
C SER A 141 -12.67 10.59 11.76
N ASP A 142 -13.34 10.00 12.75
CA ASP A 142 -12.97 10.16 14.18
C ASP A 142 -11.67 9.43 14.56
N ILE A 143 -11.40 8.26 13.98
CA ILE A 143 -10.13 7.53 14.17
C ILE A 143 -8.98 8.31 13.56
N MET A 144 -9.14 8.82 12.32
CA MET A 144 -8.15 9.68 11.68
C MET A 144 -7.95 11.00 12.45
N ARG A 145 -9.01 11.57 13.02
CA ARG A 145 -8.93 12.76 13.87
C ARG A 145 -8.20 12.50 15.19
N ARG A 146 -8.39 11.32 15.81
CA ARG A 146 -7.66 10.92 17.02
C ARG A 146 -6.20 10.60 16.75
N HIS A 147 -5.87 9.96 15.62
CA HIS A 147 -4.48 9.78 15.21
C HIS A 147 -3.78 11.12 14.93
N ARG A 148 -4.48 12.07 14.29
CA ARG A 148 -3.98 13.44 14.10
C ARG A 148 -3.76 14.19 15.42
N LEU A 149 -4.59 13.95 16.44
CA LEU A 149 -4.44 14.57 17.77
C LEU A 149 -3.33 13.92 18.61
N LEU A 150 -3.05 12.63 18.44
CA LEU A 150 -1.92 11.96 19.08
C LEU A 150 -0.57 12.36 18.46
N SER A 151 -0.57 12.71 17.18
CA SER A 151 0.61 13.23 16.45
C SER A 151 0.88 14.74 16.65
N GLN A 152 0.04 15.44 17.44
CA GLN A 152 0.16 16.88 17.71
C GLN A 152 0.48 17.22 19.18
N LYS A 153 0.89 16.25 20.01
CA LYS A 153 1.37 16.58 21.35
C LYS A 153 2.70 17.36 21.25
N PRO A 154 2.80 18.58 21.81
CA PRO A 154 4.06 19.31 21.88
C PRO A 154 5.04 18.58 22.82
N TRP A 155 6.34 18.71 22.52
CA TRP A 155 7.45 18.15 23.29
C TRP A 155 7.78 18.91 24.59
N ASP A 156 6.80 19.55 25.22
CA ASP A 156 7.03 20.29 26.46
C ASP A 156 6.25 19.68 27.63
N GLU A 157 6.97 19.52 28.74
CA GLU A 157 6.60 18.96 30.06
C GLU A 157 6.80 17.44 30.27
N VAL A 158 8.04 17.05 30.57
CA VAL A 158 8.31 16.51 31.91
C VAL A 158 9.54 17.21 32.49
N THR A 159 9.26 18.09 33.43
CA THR A 159 10.17 18.77 34.35
C THR A 159 10.95 17.79 35.20
N GLU A 160 12.15 18.22 35.60
CA GLU A 160 12.88 17.72 36.77
C GLU A 160 11.94 17.46 37.96
N ALA A 161 12.07 16.29 38.59
CA ALA A 161 11.75 16.09 39.99
C ALA A 161 12.71 15.05 40.57
N SER A 162 13.39 15.51 41.61
CA SER A 162 14.41 14.89 42.42
C SER A 162 13.92 13.69 43.26
N ASP A 163 14.91 12.91 43.72
CA ASP A 163 14.94 12.07 44.92
C ASP A 163 13.97 10.88 45.04
N VAL A 164 14.51 9.64 45.03
CA VAL A 164 14.93 8.89 46.25
C VAL A 164 16.10 7.95 45.89
#